data_AF-A0A1F9D450-F1
#
_entry.id   AF-A0A1F9D450-F1
#
_cell.length_a   1.000
_cell.length_b   1.000
_cell.length_c   1.000
_cell.angle_alpha   90.00
_cell.angle_beta   90.00
_cell.angle_gamma   90.00
#
_symmetry.space_group_name_H-M   'P 1'
#
loop_
_entity.id
_entity.type
_entity.pdbx_description
1 polymer ?
#
loop_
_entity_poly.entity_id
_entity_poly.type
_entity_poly.pdbx_seq_one_letter_code
_entity_poly.pdbx_strand_id
1 'polypeptide(L)'
;MSSNENLIKIFEYALQQEETGKAFFQNSLQRMGAGAAISAFKRLIQEEEHHILFINKILKDLKQGNLVELPTGKSAGLEPTNFFDERSKSEFLQQCLEGSMVPEVTIFNTAWLIEKDLSEFYEKMSKQTEGKTKEALQMLSAWEEGHEKFFREFRDKISETYSKMPWGG
;
A
#
# COMPACT_ATOMS: atom_id res chain seq x y z
N MET A 1 5.39 -20.90 23.50
CA MET A 1 4.35 -19.97 23.01
C MET A 1 3.43 -20.76 22.12
N SER A 2 2.11 -20.66 22.32
CA SER A 2 1.15 -21.39 21.49
C SER A 2 1.14 -20.84 20.06
N SER A 3 0.75 -21.65 19.07
CA SER A 3 0.63 -21.20 17.67
C SER A 3 -0.21 -19.92 17.56
N ASN A 4 -1.26 -19.81 18.38
CA ASN A 4 -2.14 -18.64 18.42
C ASN A 4 -1.45 -17.36 18.94
N GLU A 5 -0.59 -17.46 19.95
CA GLU A 5 0.18 -16.30 20.45
C GLU A 5 1.15 -15.74 19.40
N ASN A 6 1.74 -16.62 18.58
CA ASN A 6 2.60 -16.19 17.48
C ASN A 6 1.81 -15.48 16.37
N LEU A 7 0.63 -16.01 16.03
CA LEU A 7 -0.27 -15.36 15.06
C LEU A 7 -0.71 -13.97 15.52
N ILE A 8 -1.09 -13.82 16.79
CA ILE A 8 -1.45 -12.52 17.36
C ILE A 8 -0.31 -11.52 17.18
N LYS A 9 0.93 -11.89 17.51
CA LYS A 9 2.09 -11.01 17.33
C LYS A 9 2.35 -10.63 15.87
N ILE A 10 2.16 -11.55 14.93
CA ILE A 10 2.29 -11.28 13.49
C ILE A 10 1.28 -10.21 13.06
N PHE A 11 0.01 -10.34 13.47
CA PHE A 11 -1.01 -9.38 13.11
C PHE A 11 -0.95 -8.06 13.90
N GLU A 12 -0.40 -8.05 15.11
CA GLU A 12 -0.12 -6.81 15.84
C GLU A 12 1.00 -6.01 15.16
N TYR A 13 2.05 -6.70 14.69
CA TYR A 13 3.08 -6.08 13.86
C TYR A 13 2.48 -5.55 12.55
N ALA A 14 1.69 -6.36 11.85
CA ALA A 14 1.00 -5.95 10.62
C ALA A 14 0.16 -4.70 10.82
N LEU A 15 -0.70 -4.68 11.85
CA LEU A 15 -1.54 -3.54 12.20
C LEU A 15 -0.73 -2.26 12.36
N GLN A 16 0.40 -2.34 13.08
CA GLN A 16 1.27 -1.18 13.27
C GLN A 16 1.87 -0.68 11.94
N GLN A 17 2.22 -1.59 11.02
CA GLN A 17 2.76 -1.20 9.72
C GLN A 17 1.69 -0.53 8.86
N GLU A 18 0.46 -1.06 8.78
CA GLU A 18 -0.65 -0.43 8.05
C GLU A 18 -1.00 0.96 8.64
N GLU A 19 -1.01 1.10 9.97
CA GLU A 19 -1.21 2.39 10.61
C GLU A 19 -0.10 3.39 10.26
N THR A 20 1.14 2.90 10.17
CA THR A 20 2.31 3.70 9.79
C THR A 20 2.25 4.11 8.32
N GLY A 21 1.91 3.19 7.41
CA GLY A 21 1.70 3.44 5.98
C GLY A 21 0.60 4.47 5.76
N LYS A 22 -0.57 4.27 6.37
CA LYS A 22 -1.68 5.23 6.34
C LYS A 22 -1.26 6.62 6.82
N ALA A 23 -0.55 6.70 7.95
CA ALA A 23 -0.08 7.98 8.49
C ALA A 23 0.93 8.65 7.55
N PHE A 24 1.82 7.89 6.91
CA PHE A 24 2.72 8.40 5.89
C PHE A 24 1.94 8.99 4.71
N PHE A 25 0.93 8.30 4.20
CA PHE A 25 0.10 8.81 3.10
C PHE A 25 -0.69 10.06 3.48
N GLN A 26 -1.27 10.10 4.68
CA GLN A 26 -1.99 11.27 5.18
C GLN A 26 -1.07 12.50 5.31
N ASN A 27 0.13 12.31 5.86
CA ASN A 27 1.11 13.40 5.99
C ASN A 27 1.66 13.84 4.63
N SER A 28 1.87 12.90 3.71
CA SER A 28 2.29 13.20 2.34
C SER A 28 1.25 14.03 1.61
N LEU A 29 -0.04 13.67 1.75
CA LEU A 29 -1.16 14.40 1.14
C LEU A 29 -1.22 15.87 1.57
N GLN A 30 -0.83 16.21 2.80
CA GLN A 30 -0.78 17.59 3.29
C GLN A 30 0.37 18.40 2.69
N ARG A 31 1.45 17.72 2.27
CA ARG A 31 2.67 18.33 1.74
C ARG A 31 2.66 18.43 0.22
N MET A 32 1.91 17.57 -0.46
CA MET A 32 1.76 17.60 -1.91
C MET A 32 0.98 18.84 -2.33
N GLY A 33 1.49 19.55 -3.34
CA GLY A 33 0.76 20.65 -3.98
C GLY A 33 -0.56 20.19 -4.62
N ALA A 34 -1.46 21.14 -4.90
CA ALA A 34 -2.73 20.87 -5.59
C ALA A 34 -2.46 20.22 -6.96
N GLY A 35 -2.63 18.90 -7.08
CA GLY A 35 -2.27 18.13 -8.27
C GLY A 35 -2.95 16.77 -8.36
N ALA A 36 -2.78 16.10 -9.51
CA ALA A 36 -3.49 14.88 -9.89
C ALA A 36 -3.26 13.68 -8.94
N ALA A 37 -2.19 13.70 -8.11
CA ALA A 37 -1.91 12.65 -7.13
C ALA A 37 -2.75 12.70 -5.85
N ILE A 38 -3.45 13.80 -5.58
CA ILE A 38 -4.30 13.94 -4.39
C ILE A 38 -5.39 12.84 -4.36
N SER A 39 -6.02 12.58 -5.51
CA SER A 39 -7.08 11.59 -5.63
C SER A 39 -6.59 10.17 -5.34
N ALA A 40 -5.41 9.83 -5.86
CA ALA A 40 -4.78 8.54 -5.63
C ALA A 40 -4.40 8.33 -4.17
N PHE A 41 -3.74 9.30 -3.53
CA PHE A 41 -3.38 9.21 -2.11
C PHE A 41 -4.63 9.14 -1.22
N LYS A 42 -5.68 9.91 -1.51
CA LYS A 42 -6.96 9.79 -0.79
C LYS A 42 -7.55 8.39 -0.90
N ARG A 43 -7.48 7.79 -2.08
CA ARG A 43 -7.95 6.43 -2.32
C ARG A 43 -7.12 5.40 -1.57
N LEU A 44 -5.78 5.51 -1.62
CA LEU A 44 -4.87 4.65 -0.86
C LEU A 44 -5.17 4.72 0.64
N ILE A 45 -5.32 5.92 1.22
CA ILE A 45 -5.68 6.09 2.64
C ILE A 45 -6.98 5.34 3.01
N GLN A 46 -7.95 5.26 2.08
CA GLN A 46 -9.18 4.50 2.30
C GLN A 46 -8.91 2.99 2.24
N GLU A 47 -8.05 2.52 1.34
CA GLU A 47 -7.66 1.11 1.23
C GLU A 47 -6.86 0.66 2.46
N GLU A 48 -5.90 1.47 2.94
CA GLU A 48 -5.21 1.24 4.22
C GLU A 48 -6.19 1.14 5.41
N GLU A 49 -7.22 1.98 5.43
CA GLU A 49 -8.25 1.89 6.48
C GLU A 49 -9.04 0.58 6.41
N HIS A 50 -9.28 0.06 5.21
CA HIS A 50 -9.87 -1.28 5.03
C HIS A 50 -8.93 -2.38 5.52
N HIS A 51 -7.62 -2.28 5.26
CA HIS A 51 -6.63 -3.25 5.75
C HIS A 51 -6.58 -3.26 7.28
N ILE A 52 -6.50 -2.09 7.90
CA ILE A 52 -6.52 -1.91 9.36
C ILE A 52 -7.79 -2.54 9.97
N LEU A 53 -8.96 -2.30 9.39
CA LEU A 53 -10.21 -2.87 9.87
C LEU A 53 -10.21 -4.40 9.75
N PHE A 54 -9.69 -4.92 8.64
CA PHE A 54 -9.58 -6.36 8.42
C PHE A 54 -8.65 -7.02 9.44
N ILE A 55 -7.45 -6.47 9.66
CA ILE A 55 -6.48 -6.99 10.63
C ILE A 55 -7.03 -6.91 12.06
N ASN A 56 -7.72 -5.82 12.42
CA ASN A 56 -8.36 -5.70 13.73
C ASN A 56 -9.42 -6.79 13.96
N LYS A 57 -10.19 -7.14 12.93
CA LYS A 57 -11.15 -8.26 13.01
C LYS A 57 -10.42 -9.59 13.27
N ILE A 58 -9.36 -9.87 12.51
CA ILE A 58 -8.53 -11.08 12.70
C ILE A 58 -7.98 -11.14 14.13
N LEU A 59 -7.40 -10.04 14.62
CA LEU A 59 -6.84 -9.96 15.98
C LEU A 59 -7.90 -10.22 17.04
N LYS A 60 -9.11 -9.68 16.86
CA LYS A 60 -10.22 -9.94 17.76
C LYS A 60 -10.58 -11.43 17.79
N ASP A 61 -10.68 -12.07 16.62
CA ASP A 61 -11.02 -13.48 16.52
C ASP A 61 -9.95 -14.35 17.19
N LEU A 62 -8.67 -14.12 16.89
CA LEU A 62 -7.54 -14.85 17.48
C LEU A 62 -7.49 -14.70 19.01
N LYS A 63 -7.68 -13.48 19.53
CA LYS A 63 -7.68 -13.19 20.98
C LYS A 63 -8.87 -13.85 21.70
N GLN A 64 -9.98 -14.09 21.02
CA GLN A 64 -11.15 -14.77 21.55
C GLN A 64 -11.12 -16.29 21.34
N GLY A 65 -10.14 -16.80 20.59
CA GLY A 65 -10.06 -18.21 20.21
C GLY A 65 -11.06 -18.61 19.12
N ASN A 66 -11.62 -17.63 18.40
CA ASN A 66 -12.51 -17.86 17.27
C ASN A 66 -11.71 -18.19 16.00
N LEU A 67 -12.39 -18.78 15.03
CA LEU A 67 -11.83 -18.96 13.69
C LEU A 67 -11.78 -17.62 12.95
N VAL A 68 -10.71 -17.41 12.19
CA VAL A 68 -10.56 -16.23 11.33
C VAL A 68 -11.61 -16.25 10.21
N GLU A 69 -12.39 -15.18 10.12
CA GLU A 69 -13.33 -14.97 9.03
C GLU A 69 -12.73 -14.09 7.93
N LEU A 70 -12.77 -14.59 6.69
CA LEU A 70 -12.32 -13.83 5.53
C LEU A 70 -13.43 -12.93 4.97
N PRO A 71 -13.07 -11.79 4.35
CA PRO A 71 -14.02 -10.97 3.61
C PRO A 71 -14.61 -11.79 2.45
N THR A 72 -15.89 -11.57 2.14
CA THR A 72 -16.57 -12.23 1.02
C THR A 72 -17.17 -11.20 0.05
N GLY A 73 -17.30 -11.54 -1.23
CA GLY A 73 -17.88 -10.64 -2.24
C GLY A 73 -16.96 -9.48 -2.63
N LYS A 74 -17.50 -8.27 -2.81
CA LYS A 74 -16.76 -7.07 -3.26
C LYS A 74 -15.60 -6.65 -2.33
N SER A 75 -15.57 -7.12 -1.09
CA SER A 75 -14.48 -6.88 -0.14
C SER A 75 -13.37 -7.94 -0.20
N ALA A 76 -13.55 -9.03 -0.95
CA ALA A 76 -12.57 -10.11 -1.08
C ALA A 76 -11.53 -9.85 -2.19
N GLY A 77 -11.93 -9.09 -3.20
CA GLY A 77 -11.03 -8.52 -4.20
C GLY A 77 -11.26 -7.03 -4.21
N LEU A 78 -10.31 -6.26 -3.67
CA LEU A 78 -10.08 -4.94 -4.22
C LEU A 78 -9.70 -5.19 -5.68
N GLU A 79 -10.66 -5.06 -6.60
CA GLU A 79 -10.36 -4.95 -8.03
C GLU A 79 -9.19 -3.97 -8.15
N PRO A 80 -8.15 -4.25 -8.96
CA PRO A 80 -7.00 -3.37 -9.08
C PRO A 80 -7.49 -1.95 -9.32
N THR A 81 -7.46 -1.13 -8.27
CA THR A 81 -8.07 0.18 -8.32
C THR A 81 -7.21 0.96 -9.28
N ASN A 82 -7.81 1.50 -10.35
CA ASN A 82 -7.09 2.40 -11.22
C ASN A 82 -6.92 3.74 -10.48
N PHE A 83 -5.91 3.82 -9.61
CA PHE A 83 -5.63 4.98 -8.74
C PHE A 83 -5.46 6.27 -9.52
N PHE A 84 -5.03 6.14 -10.78
CA PHE A 84 -4.95 7.22 -11.74
C PHE A 84 -5.53 6.78 -13.08
N ASP A 85 -6.43 7.58 -13.64
CA ASP A 85 -6.66 7.51 -15.09
C ASP A 85 -5.44 8.03 -15.86
N GLU A 86 -5.29 7.62 -17.13
CA GLU A 86 -4.14 7.99 -17.97
C GLU A 86 -3.93 9.50 -18.09
N ARG A 87 -5.02 10.28 -18.04
CA ARG A 87 -4.96 11.74 -18.06
C ARG A 87 -4.32 12.27 -16.78
N SER A 88 -4.78 11.81 -15.63
CA SER A 88 -4.26 12.18 -14.31
C SER A 88 -2.78 11.78 -14.18
N LYS A 89 -2.38 10.62 -14.74
CA LYS A 89 -0.96 10.22 -14.80
C LYS A 89 -0.14 11.23 -15.61
N SER A 90 -0.62 11.59 -16.80
CA SER A 90 0.06 12.54 -17.69
C SER A 90 0.17 13.94 -17.07
N GLU A 91 -0.90 14.44 -16.48
CA GLU A 91 -0.94 15.75 -15.79
C GLU A 91 0.02 15.77 -14.59
N PHE A 92 0.06 14.69 -13.79
CA PHE A 92 1.02 14.58 -12.69
C PHE A 92 2.46 14.57 -13.18
N LEU A 93 2.77 13.77 -14.21
CA LEU A 93 4.12 13.69 -14.77
C LEU A 93 4.56 15.04 -15.32
N GLN A 94 3.67 15.76 -16.02
CA GLN A 94 3.95 17.10 -16.52
C GLN A 94 4.25 18.08 -15.36
N GLN A 95 3.46 18.06 -14.29
CA GLN A 95 3.71 18.86 -13.08
C GLN A 95 5.05 18.54 -12.42
N CYS A 96 5.48 17.26 -12.43
CA CYS A 96 6.78 16.85 -11.92
C CYS A 96 7.97 17.41 -12.73
N LEU A 97 7.77 17.76 -14.01
CA LEU A 97 8.81 18.30 -14.89
C LEU A 97 8.86 19.83 -14.88
N GLU A 98 7.71 20.47 -14.74
CA GLU A 98 7.57 21.93 -14.77
C GLU A 98 7.89 22.59 -13.41
N GLY A 99 7.80 21.84 -12.30
CA GLY A 99 8.07 22.31 -10.94
C GLY A 99 9.35 21.76 -10.30
N SER A 100 9.77 22.34 -9.16
CA SER A 100 10.88 21.84 -8.32
C SER A 100 10.44 20.67 -7.42
N MET A 101 9.77 19.67 -8.02
CA MET A 101 9.01 18.63 -7.30
C MET A 101 9.86 17.40 -6.92
N VAL A 102 11.14 17.61 -6.58
CA VAL A 102 12.00 16.57 -5.97
C VAL A 102 11.35 15.95 -4.71
N PRO A 103 10.67 16.73 -3.84
CA PRO A 103 9.98 16.17 -2.67
C PRO A 103 8.92 15.11 -3.01
N GLU A 104 8.18 15.27 -4.11
CA GLU A 104 7.14 14.35 -4.54
C GLU A 104 7.73 13.04 -5.08
N VAL A 105 8.87 13.10 -5.78
CA VAL A 105 9.59 11.89 -6.20
C VAL A 105 10.04 11.07 -4.98
N THR A 106 10.53 11.74 -3.93
CA THR A 106 10.87 11.08 -2.67
C THR A 106 9.65 10.43 -2.02
N ILE A 107 8.49 11.11 -2.01
CA ILE A 107 7.24 10.55 -1.47
C ILE A 107 6.86 9.25 -2.19
N PHE A 108 6.86 9.22 -3.52
CA PHE A 108 6.52 8.02 -4.30
C PHE A 108 7.55 6.89 -4.12
N ASN A 109 8.84 7.22 -4.01
CA ASN A 109 9.88 6.22 -3.71
C ASN A 109 9.70 5.60 -2.31
N THR A 110 9.42 6.42 -1.31
CA THR A 110 9.18 5.95 0.06
C THR A 110 7.90 5.11 0.13
N ALA A 111 6.84 5.55 -0.55
CA ALA A 111 5.61 4.77 -0.68
C ALA A 111 5.89 3.38 -1.28
N TRP A 112 6.56 3.31 -2.43
CA TRP A 112 6.93 2.04 -3.05
C TRP A 112 7.68 1.09 -2.11
N LEU A 113 8.63 1.62 -1.33
CA LEU A 113 9.38 0.81 -0.37
C LEU A 113 8.50 0.28 0.78
N ILE A 114 7.56 1.10 1.29
CA ILE A 114 6.60 0.68 2.33
C ILE A 114 5.75 -0.48 1.82
N GLU A 115 5.07 -0.30 0.68
CA GLU A 115 4.18 -1.31 0.11
C GLU A 115 4.92 -2.59 -0.25
N LYS A 116 6.16 -2.46 -0.74
CA LYS A 116 7.00 -3.61 -1.04
C LYS A 116 7.36 -4.40 0.21
N ASP A 117 7.82 -3.72 1.25
CA ASP A 117 8.17 -4.38 2.52
C ASP A 117 6.95 -5.07 3.14
N LEU A 118 5.76 -4.45 3.06
CA LEU A 118 4.49 -5.02 3.51
C LEU A 118 4.08 -6.25 2.69
N SER A 119 4.07 -6.13 1.36
CA SER A 119 3.74 -7.24 0.46
C SER A 119 4.65 -8.45 0.71
N GLU A 120 5.97 -8.24 0.77
CA GLU A 120 6.95 -9.30 1.03
C GLU A 120 6.79 -9.89 2.45
N PHE A 121 6.50 -9.05 3.45
CA PHE A 121 6.23 -9.51 4.81
C PHE A 121 5.00 -10.45 4.85
N TYR A 122 3.89 -10.04 4.26
CA TYR A 122 2.68 -10.85 4.21
C TYR A 122 2.86 -12.15 3.43
N GLU A 123 3.54 -12.09 2.28
CA GLU A 123 3.85 -13.27 1.49
C GLU A 123 4.68 -14.26 2.33
N LYS A 124 5.72 -13.78 3.01
CA LYS A 124 6.60 -14.58 3.86
C LYS A 124 5.86 -15.18 5.07
N MET A 125 4.96 -14.45 5.70
CA MET A 125 4.17 -14.96 6.82
C MET A 125 3.12 -15.97 6.36
N SER A 126 2.53 -15.78 5.17
CA SER A 126 1.57 -16.73 4.60
C SER A 126 2.19 -18.12 4.37
N LYS A 127 3.48 -18.18 4.02
CA LYS A 127 4.25 -19.41 3.82
C LYS A 127 4.51 -20.18 5.13
N GLN A 128 4.35 -19.52 6.28
CA GLN A 128 4.62 -20.06 7.62
C GLN A 128 3.33 -20.29 8.43
N THR A 129 2.17 -20.08 7.82
CA THR A 129 0.86 -20.21 8.47
C THR A 129 -0.03 -21.16 7.68
N GLU A 130 -1.15 -21.56 8.27
CA GLU A 130 -2.08 -22.53 7.67
C GLU A 130 -3.53 -22.04 7.77
N GLY A 131 -4.41 -22.71 7.02
CA GLY A 131 -5.85 -22.47 7.04
C GLY A 131 -6.23 -21.03 6.69
N LYS A 132 -7.27 -20.51 7.36
CA LYS A 132 -7.83 -19.18 7.09
C LYS A 132 -6.85 -18.04 7.36
N THR A 133 -5.91 -18.25 8.27
CA THR A 133 -4.87 -17.25 8.56
C THR A 133 -3.90 -17.09 7.40
N LYS A 134 -3.51 -18.21 6.76
CA LYS A 134 -2.71 -18.18 5.53
C LYS A 134 -3.44 -17.44 4.42
N GLU A 135 -4.71 -17.78 4.21
CA GLU A 135 -5.54 -17.13 3.19
C GLU A 135 -5.64 -15.60 3.44
N ALA A 136 -5.81 -15.17 4.70
CA ALA A 136 -5.84 -13.74 5.05
C ALA A 136 -4.53 -13.03 4.71
N LEU A 137 -3.38 -13.64 5.02
CA LEU A 137 -2.06 -13.08 4.70
C LEU A 137 -1.80 -13.06 3.19
N GLN A 138 -2.29 -14.04 2.43
CA GLN A 138 -2.21 -14.02 0.97
C GLN A 138 -3.06 -12.89 0.37
N MET A 139 -4.24 -12.62 0.95
CA MET A 139 -5.08 -11.49 0.53
C MET A 139 -4.39 -10.15 0.77
N LEU A 140 -3.85 -9.93 1.97
CA LEU A 140 -3.08 -8.73 2.30
C LEU A 140 -1.89 -8.57 1.35
N SER A 141 -1.09 -9.63 1.15
CA SER A 141 0.05 -9.61 0.23
C SER A 141 -0.33 -9.19 -1.20
N ALA A 142 -1.46 -9.68 -1.70
CA ALA A 142 -1.95 -9.35 -3.04
C ALA A 142 -2.45 -7.90 -3.15
N TRP A 143 -3.05 -7.35 -2.10
CA TRP A 143 -3.46 -5.94 -2.07
C TRP A 143 -2.24 -5.02 -2.08
N GLU A 144 -1.26 -5.30 -1.21
CA GLU A 144 0.00 -4.57 -1.13
C GLU A 144 0.81 -4.68 -2.43
N GLU A 145 0.83 -5.84 -3.10
CA GLU A 145 1.46 -6.00 -4.41
C GLU A 145 0.81 -5.08 -5.47
N GLY A 146 -0.51 -4.87 -5.36
CA GLY A 146 -1.26 -3.91 -6.18
C GLY A 146 -0.76 -2.48 -5.98
N HIS A 147 -0.60 -2.05 -4.73
CA HIS A 147 -0.05 -0.73 -4.40
C HIS A 147 1.42 -0.61 -4.82
N GLU A 148 2.23 -1.62 -4.56
CA GLU A 148 3.66 -1.69 -4.90
C GLU A 148 3.86 -1.52 -6.41
N LYS A 149 3.11 -2.26 -7.22
CA LYS A 149 3.13 -2.12 -8.68
C LYS A 149 2.73 -0.72 -9.12
N PHE A 150 1.69 -0.17 -8.52
CA PHE A 150 1.23 1.18 -8.81
C PHE A 150 2.34 2.23 -8.58
N PHE A 151 2.99 2.23 -7.41
CA PHE A 151 4.06 3.18 -7.11
C PHE A 151 5.32 2.93 -7.95
N ARG A 152 5.66 1.67 -8.23
CA ARG A 152 6.79 1.31 -9.09
C ARG A 152 6.63 1.85 -10.51
N GLU A 153 5.44 1.67 -11.11
CA GLU A 153 5.15 2.20 -12.45
C GLU A 153 5.34 3.73 -12.51
N PHE A 154 4.85 4.45 -11.50
CA PHE A 154 5.04 5.90 -11.41
C PHE A 154 6.50 6.29 -11.26
N ARG A 155 7.22 5.64 -10.34
CA ARG A 155 8.65 5.86 -10.10
C ARG A 155 9.46 5.66 -11.38
N ASP A 156 9.23 4.55 -12.07
CA ASP A 156 9.97 4.21 -13.29
C ASP A 156 9.68 5.23 -14.39
N LYS A 157 8.43 5.71 -14.48
CA LYS A 157 8.04 6.74 -15.43
C LYS A 157 8.69 8.10 -15.15
N ILE A 158 8.76 8.51 -13.89
CA ILE A 158 9.48 9.73 -13.48
C ILE A 158 10.97 9.59 -13.86
N SER A 159 11.61 8.48 -13.46
CA SER A 159 13.02 8.21 -13.76
C SER A 159 13.31 8.24 -15.25
N GLU A 160 12.48 7.57 -16.06
CA GLU A 160 12.57 7.56 -17.52
C GLU A 160 12.49 9.00 -18.08
N THR A 161 11.56 9.79 -17.57
CA THR A 161 11.33 11.15 -18.07
C THR A 161 12.51 12.06 -17.77
N TYR A 162 13.04 12.03 -16.53
CA TYR A 162 14.25 12.78 -16.17
C TYR A 162 15.49 12.32 -16.95
N SER A 163 15.60 11.03 -17.29
CA SER A 163 16.73 10.51 -18.08
C SER A 163 16.77 11.04 -19.51
N LYS A 164 15.61 11.42 -20.07
CA LYS A 164 15.45 11.94 -21.44
C LYS A 164 15.48 13.46 -21.53
N MET A 165 15.59 14.18 -20.41
CA MET A 165 15.68 15.63 -20.43
C MET A 165 17.00 16.08 -21.07
N PRO A 166 16.99 17.15 -21.89
CA PRO A 166 18.21 17.73 -22.42
C PRO A 166 18.98 18.37 -21.27
N TRP A 167 20.02 17.71 -20.80
CA TRP A 167 21.00 18.27 -19.86
C TRP A 167 21.94 19.14 -20.68
N GLY A 168 21.63 20.44 -20.77
CA GLY A 168 22.39 21.41 -21.55
C GLY A 168 23.90 21.25 -21.34
N GLY A 169 24.60 20.90 -22.43
CA GLY A 169 26.05 20.95 -22.57
C GLY A 169 26.43 22.02 -23.58
#